data_AF-A0A6C0IMP5-F1
#
_entry.id   AF-A0A6C0IMP5-F1
#
_cell.length_a   1.000
_cell.length_b   1.000
_cell.length_c   1.000
_cell.angle_alpha   90.00
_cell.angle_beta   90.00
_cell.angle_gamma   90.00
#
_symmetry.space_group_name_H-M   'P 1'
#
loop_
_entity.id
_entity.type
_entity.pdbx_description
1 polymer ?
#
loop_
_entity_poly.entity_id
_entity_poly.type
_entity_poly.pdbx_seq_one_letter_code
_entity_poly.pdbx_strand_id
1 'polypeptide(L)'
;MKTKKILGVLDKNIRSLNSSKFFAGIVMIVLNIGSRFISVKFSKSTEEYIRYGVTKQILVFAMSWMASRDIYTSLALTAIFTVLSELLFNEESKLCIVPQKYRILNKILDENNDGEVDEVELNNAINLLEKAKRDQEQKKQKSALVEFDMEKI
;
A
#
# COMPACT_ATOMS: atom_id res chain seq x y z
N MET A 1 15.65 7.12 34.45
CA MET A 1 14.70 8.08 35.06
C MET A 1 13.99 8.98 34.04
N LYS A 2 14.67 9.49 33.00
CA LYS A 2 14.04 10.35 31.97
C LYS A 2 12.92 9.67 31.16
N THR A 3 13.07 8.39 30.82
CA THR A 3 12.08 7.60 30.05
C THR A 3 10.73 7.44 30.76
N LYS A 4 10.73 7.11 32.06
CA LYS A 4 9.49 7.04 32.87
C LYS A 4 8.76 8.38 32.99
N LYS A 5 9.51 9.49 33.02
CA LYS A 5 8.92 10.84 33.06
C LYS A 5 8.27 11.22 31.73
N ILE A 6 8.90 10.82 30.61
CA ILE A 6 8.34 11.02 29.26
C ILE A 6 7.08 10.16 29.07
N LEU A 7 7.13 8.87 29.45
CA LEU A 7 5.97 7.96 29.42
C LEU A 7 4.80 8.53 30.23
N GLY A 8 5.05 8.99 31.46
CA GLY A 8 3.99 9.56 32.30
C GLY A 8 3.40 10.88 31.78
N VAL A 9 4.16 11.68 31.03
CA VAL A 9 3.65 12.89 30.36
C VAL A 9 2.83 12.52 29.11
N LEU A 10 3.31 11.54 28.34
CA LEU A 10 2.58 10.99 27.19
C LEU A 10 1.24 10.40 27.61
N ASP A 11 1.22 9.55 28.64
CA ASP A 11 -0.01 8.90 29.13
C ASP A 11 -1.07 9.91 29.57
N LYS A 12 -0.65 11.00 30.23
CA LYS A 12 -1.56 12.08 30.63
C LYS A 12 -2.16 12.80 29.41
N ASN A 13 -1.32 13.14 28.44
CA ASN A 13 -1.76 13.84 27.23
C ASN A 13 -2.66 12.94 26.37
N ILE A 14 -2.32 11.66 26.27
CA ILE A 14 -3.08 10.65 25.55
C ILE A 14 -4.46 10.41 26.18
N ARG A 15 -4.54 10.27 27.51
CA ARG A 15 -5.83 10.15 28.20
C ARG A 15 -6.72 11.37 28.01
N SER A 16 -6.11 12.56 28.06
CA SER A 16 -6.82 13.82 27.78
C SER A 16 -7.35 13.84 26.34
N LEU A 17 -6.52 13.49 25.36
CA LEU A 17 -6.89 13.44 23.94
C LEU A 17 -8.01 12.43 23.66
N ASN A 18 -7.93 11.26 24.29
CA ASN A 18 -8.89 10.18 24.12
C ASN A 18 -10.30 10.53 24.64
N SER A 19 -10.36 11.30 25.74
CA SER A 19 -11.61 11.83 26.29
C SER A 19 -12.14 13.08 25.56
N SER A 20 -11.34 13.66 24.65
CA SER A 20 -11.68 14.93 24.00
C SER A 20 -12.75 14.75 22.93
N LYS A 21 -13.84 15.50 23.07
CA LYS A 21 -14.92 15.57 22.06
C LYS A 21 -14.44 16.14 20.73
N PHE A 22 -13.44 17.02 20.76
CA PHE A 22 -12.84 17.58 19.54
C PHE A 22 -12.08 16.52 18.75
N PHE A 23 -11.29 15.69 19.43
CA PHE A 23 -10.58 14.60 18.78
C PHE A 23 -11.56 13.59 18.18
N ALA A 24 -12.64 13.27 18.90
CA ALA A 24 -13.72 12.45 18.37
C ALA A 24 -14.35 13.04 17.10
N GLY A 25 -14.62 14.34 17.08
CA GLY A 25 -15.16 15.03 15.90
C GLY A 25 -14.21 14.96 14.71
N ILE A 26 -12.91 15.19 14.93
CA ILE A 26 -11.89 15.10 13.88
C ILE A 26 -11.84 13.69 13.29
N VAL A 27 -11.77 12.65 14.13
CA VAL A 27 -11.73 11.25 13.65
C VAL A 27 -13.03 10.88 12.91
N MET A 28 -14.19 11.38 13.36
CA MET A 28 -15.47 11.16 12.68
C MET A 28 -15.53 11.81 11.29
N ILE A 29 -14.92 12.99 11.12
CA ILE A 29 -14.78 13.66 9.83
C ILE A 29 -13.82 12.88 8.92
N VAL A 30 -12.66 12.46 9.44
CA VAL A 30 -11.68 11.64 8.72
C VAL A 30 -12.32 10.34 8.24
N LEU A 31 -13.17 9.72 9.05
CA LEU A 31 -13.89 8.50 8.68
C LEU A 31 -14.91 8.74 7.56
N ASN A 32 -15.68 9.82 7.64
CA ASN A 32 -16.66 10.20 6.63
C ASN A 32 -16.03 10.61 5.29
N ILE A 33 -14.92 11.34 5.34
CA ILE A 33 -14.15 11.72 4.15
C ILE A 33 -13.47 10.48 3.58
N GLY A 34 -12.84 9.68 4.44
CA GLY A 34 -12.10 8.49 4.06
C GLY A 34 -12.96 7.42 3.37
N SER A 35 -14.25 7.30 3.70
CA SER A 35 -15.17 6.38 3.01
C SER A 35 -15.34 6.71 1.52
N ARG A 36 -15.29 7.99 1.15
CA ARG A 36 -15.37 8.46 -0.24
C ARG A 36 -14.00 8.41 -0.94
N PHE A 37 -12.91 8.48 -0.19
CA PHE A 37 -11.54 8.45 -0.72
C PHE A 37 -11.08 7.07 -1.20
N ILE A 38 -11.76 5.96 -0.85
CA ILE A 38 -11.53 4.65 -1.49
C ILE A 38 -11.83 4.72 -3.01
N SER A 39 -12.69 5.65 -3.45
CA SER A 39 -13.19 5.75 -4.83
C SER A 39 -12.71 6.99 -5.59
N VAL A 40 -12.30 8.06 -4.89
CA VAL A 40 -11.97 9.34 -5.54
C VAL A 40 -10.46 9.45 -5.80
N LYS A 41 -10.08 9.34 -7.09
CA LYS A 41 -8.75 9.67 -7.61
C LYS A 41 -8.44 11.14 -7.31
N PHE A 42 -7.51 11.42 -6.40
CA PHE A 42 -7.03 12.79 -6.15
C PHE A 42 -5.94 13.19 -7.15
N SER A 43 -5.82 14.50 -7.37
CA SER A 43 -4.93 15.19 -8.31
C SER A 43 -3.48 14.67 -8.34
N LYS A 44 -2.89 14.62 -9.55
CA LYS A 44 -1.63 13.97 -9.93
C LYS A 44 -0.43 14.18 -9.00
N SER A 45 -0.37 15.27 -8.23
CA SER A 45 0.75 15.56 -7.30
C SER A 45 0.55 15.01 -5.88
N THR A 46 -0.69 14.89 -5.42
CA THR A 46 -1.03 14.26 -4.13
C THR A 46 -1.22 12.74 -4.30
N GLU A 47 -1.48 12.32 -5.54
CA GLU A 47 -1.67 10.95 -5.98
C GLU A 47 -0.43 10.06 -5.88
N GLU A 48 0.75 10.54 -5.55
CA GLU A 48 1.92 9.65 -5.36
C GLU A 48 2.20 9.38 -3.89
N TYR A 49 1.94 10.38 -3.03
CA TYR A 49 2.18 10.28 -1.58
C TYR A 49 1.06 9.56 -0.82
N ILE A 50 -0.18 9.69 -1.30
CA ILE A 50 -1.41 9.19 -0.64
C ILE A 50 -1.84 7.82 -1.20
N ARG A 51 -1.36 7.43 -2.37
CA ARG A 51 -2.07 6.46 -3.23
C ARG A 51 -2.08 5.01 -2.79
N TYR A 52 -1.24 4.53 -1.87
CA TYR A 52 -1.36 3.11 -1.52
C TYR A 52 -1.17 2.70 -0.05
N GLY A 53 -0.27 3.32 0.71
CA GLY A 53 0.01 2.88 2.09
C GLY A 53 -0.71 3.68 3.17
N VAL A 54 -0.38 4.97 3.26
CA VAL A 54 -0.70 5.79 4.44
C VAL A 54 -2.20 6.02 4.62
N THR A 55 -2.95 6.24 3.55
CA THR A 55 -4.40 6.53 3.64
C THR A 55 -5.21 5.35 4.14
N LYS A 56 -4.86 4.12 3.73
CA LYS A 56 -5.52 2.90 4.22
C LYS A 56 -5.27 2.71 5.72
N GLN A 57 -4.04 2.95 6.18
CA GLN A 57 -3.66 2.84 7.58
C GLN A 57 -4.37 3.89 8.45
N ILE A 58 -4.48 5.13 7.98
CA ILE A 58 -5.22 6.21 8.69
C ILE A 58 -6.71 5.87 8.83
N LEU A 59 -7.31 5.26 7.80
CA LEU A 59 -8.70 4.84 7.82
C LEU A 59 -8.96 3.70 8.81
N VAL A 60 -8.10 2.68 8.79
CA VAL A 60 -8.17 1.55 9.73
C VAL A 60 -7.97 2.03 11.17
N PHE A 61 -7.04 2.97 11.37
CA PHE A 61 -6.85 3.63 12.66
C PHE A 61 -8.10 4.39 13.09
N ALA A 62 -8.70 5.19 12.22
CA ALA A 62 -9.91 5.95 12.51
C ALA A 62 -11.09 5.03 12.90
N MET A 63 -11.30 3.93 12.16
CA MET A 63 -12.33 2.92 12.48
C MET A 63 -12.06 2.24 13.83
N SER A 64 -10.83 1.79 14.05
CA SER A 64 -10.43 1.09 15.27
C SER A 64 -10.53 2.00 16.49
N TRP A 65 -10.17 3.27 16.37
CA TRP A 65 -10.30 4.26 17.44
C TRP A 65 -11.77 4.63 17.71
N MET A 66 -12.61 4.73 16.67
CA MET A 66 -14.04 4.97 16.85
C MET A 66 -14.73 3.82 17.61
N ALA A 67 -14.31 2.57 17.37
CA ALA A 67 -14.82 1.39 18.05
C ALA A 67 -14.28 1.24 19.48
N SER A 68 -12.97 1.43 19.69
CA SER A 68 -12.32 1.21 20.99
C SER A 68 -12.35 2.42 21.92
N ARG A 69 -12.42 3.64 21.37
CA ARG A 69 -12.18 4.89 22.09
C ARG A 69 -10.89 4.81 22.90
N ASP A 70 -9.83 4.21 22.37
CA ASP A 70 -8.52 4.14 22.98
C ASP A 70 -7.43 4.15 21.89
N ILE A 71 -6.51 5.12 21.99
CA ILE A 71 -5.45 5.31 21.00
C ILE A 71 -4.41 4.19 21.02
N TYR A 72 -4.17 3.57 22.18
CA TYR A 72 -3.19 2.49 22.28
C TYR A 72 -3.71 1.23 21.58
N THR A 73 -4.97 0.89 21.87
CA THR A 73 -5.65 -0.24 21.25
C THR A 73 -5.82 -0.01 19.73
N SER A 74 -6.17 1.19 19.28
CA SER A 74 -6.33 1.47 17.86
C SER A 74 -5.02 1.45 17.07
N LEU A 75 -3.91 1.95 17.64
CA LEU A 75 -2.59 1.86 17.02
C LEU A 75 -2.11 0.40 16.92
N ALA A 76 -2.29 -0.39 17.98
CA ALA A 76 -1.94 -1.80 17.97
C ALA A 76 -2.72 -2.56 16.90
N LEU A 77 -4.04 -2.32 16.80
CA LEU A 77 -4.88 -2.96 15.80
C LEU A 77 -4.49 -2.57 14.37
N THR A 78 -4.20 -1.28 14.13
CA THR A 78 -3.72 -0.81 12.82
C THR A 78 -2.37 -1.39 12.47
N ALA A 79 -1.44 -1.54 13.43
CA ALA A 79 -0.14 -2.16 13.19
C ALA A 79 -0.30 -3.64 12.81
N ILE A 80 -1.12 -4.39 13.55
CA ILE A 80 -1.44 -5.80 13.23
C ILE A 80 -2.09 -5.89 11.85
N PHE A 81 -3.07 -5.03 11.55
CA PHE A 81 -3.73 -4.98 10.25
C PHE A 81 -2.74 -4.65 9.12
N THR A 82 -1.83 -3.71 9.35
CA THR A 82 -0.83 -3.29 8.36
C THR A 82 0.11 -4.44 8.04
N VAL A 83 0.66 -5.09 9.06
CA VAL A 83 1.54 -6.26 8.90
C VAL A 83 0.79 -7.40 8.21
N LEU A 84 -0.46 -7.68 8.58
CA LEU A 84 -1.29 -8.66 7.87
C LEU A 84 -1.55 -8.24 6.42
N SER A 85 -1.81 -6.97 6.14
CA SER A 85 -2.03 -6.49 4.77
C SER A 85 -0.78 -6.57 3.90
N GLU A 86 0.40 -6.31 4.46
CA GLU A 86 1.69 -6.32 3.78
C GLU A 86 2.32 -7.72 3.70
N LEU A 87 1.89 -8.67 4.54
CA LEU A 87 2.41 -10.04 4.54
C LEU A 87 1.44 -11.06 3.92
N LEU A 88 0.13 -10.89 4.12
CA LEU A 88 -0.93 -11.84 3.70
C LEU A 88 -1.53 -11.49 2.33
N PHE A 89 -1.58 -10.20 1.95
CA PHE A 89 -2.16 -9.70 0.69
C PHE A 89 -1.12 -9.11 -0.27
N ASN A 90 0.16 -9.16 0.08
CA ASN A 90 1.23 -8.71 -0.81
C ASN A 90 1.57 -9.82 -1.81
N GLU A 91 1.26 -9.57 -3.07
CA GLU A 91 1.54 -10.48 -4.19
C GLU A 91 3.05 -10.73 -4.42
N GLU A 92 3.94 -9.90 -3.85
CA GLU A 92 5.39 -10.09 -3.92
C GLU A 92 6.01 -10.84 -2.72
N SER A 93 5.25 -11.12 -1.66
CA SER A 93 5.78 -11.82 -0.47
C SER A 93 5.67 -13.34 -0.59
N LYS A 94 6.72 -14.06 -0.15
CA LYS A 94 6.82 -15.55 -0.16
C LYS A 94 5.68 -16.29 0.58
N LEU A 95 4.86 -15.58 1.36
CA LEU A 95 3.78 -16.12 2.18
C LEU A 95 2.37 -15.74 1.68
N CYS A 96 2.21 -15.43 0.39
CA CYS A 96 0.91 -15.15 -0.19
C CYS A 96 -0.03 -16.37 -0.08
N ILE A 97 -1.05 -16.28 0.78
CA ILE A 97 -2.10 -17.28 0.98
C ILE A 97 -3.24 -17.12 -0.05
N VAL A 98 -3.23 -16.04 -0.84
CA VAL A 98 -4.27 -15.77 -1.84
C VAL A 98 -4.17 -16.79 -3.00
N PRO A 99 -5.23 -17.58 -3.25
CA PRO A 99 -5.25 -18.54 -4.36
C PRO A 99 -5.07 -17.83 -5.71
N GLN A 100 -4.25 -18.42 -6.58
CA GLN A 100 -3.92 -17.92 -7.93
C GLN A 100 -5.14 -17.51 -8.78
N LYS A 101 -6.31 -18.12 -8.54
CA LYS A 101 -7.58 -17.78 -9.22
C LYS A 101 -8.03 -16.33 -9.06
N TYR A 102 -7.60 -15.63 -8.00
CA TYR A 102 -7.96 -14.23 -7.74
C TYR A 102 -6.82 -13.24 -8.01
N ARG A 103 -5.65 -13.70 -8.46
CA ARG A 103 -4.60 -12.79 -8.92
C ARG A 103 -5.07 -12.12 -10.19
N ILE A 104 -4.90 -10.81 -10.22
CA ILE A 104 -5.33 -9.91 -11.31
C ILE A 104 -4.76 -10.34 -12.67
N LEU A 105 -3.73 -11.19 -12.67
CA LEU A 105 -3.14 -11.79 -13.85
C LEU A 105 -4.16 -12.50 -14.77
N ASN A 106 -5.13 -13.25 -14.23
CA ASN A 106 -6.17 -13.89 -15.06
C ASN A 106 -7.11 -12.87 -15.71
N LYS A 107 -7.26 -11.67 -15.12
CA LYS A 107 -8.17 -10.63 -15.62
C LYS A 107 -7.50 -9.68 -16.63
N ILE A 108 -6.17 -9.71 -16.72
CA ILE A 108 -5.40 -8.97 -17.73
C ILE A 108 -5.19 -9.83 -18.98
N LEU A 109 -5.15 -11.15 -18.82
CA LEU A 109 -4.98 -12.11 -19.93
C LEU A 109 -6.28 -12.46 -20.66
N ASP A 110 -7.43 -12.21 -20.05
CA ASP A 110 -8.75 -12.55 -20.56
C ASP A 110 -9.48 -11.25 -20.96
N GLU A 111 -9.17 -10.70 -22.13
CA GLU A 111 -9.81 -9.47 -22.63
C GLU A 111 -11.27 -9.70 -23.04
N ASN A 112 -11.67 -10.96 -23.27
CA ASN A 112 -12.99 -11.35 -23.78
C ASN A 112 -13.90 -12.07 -22.73
N ASN A 113 -13.41 -12.34 -21.51
CA ASN A 113 -14.09 -13.03 -20.41
C ASN A 113 -14.62 -14.44 -20.78
N ASP A 114 -13.96 -15.15 -21.68
CA ASP A 114 -14.38 -16.51 -22.10
C ASP A 114 -13.65 -17.64 -21.37
N GLY A 115 -12.57 -17.32 -20.64
CA GLY A 115 -11.80 -18.27 -19.85
C GLY A 115 -10.85 -19.19 -20.66
N GLU A 116 -10.66 -18.95 -21.96
CA GLU A 116 -9.74 -19.68 -22.83
C GLU A 116 -8.72 -18.71 -23.47
N VAL A 117 -7.43 -19.04 -23.43
CA VAL A 117 -6.39 -18.18 -24.02
C VAL A 117 -6.32 -18.43 -25.52
N ASP A 118 -6.71 -17.44 -26.33
CA ASP A 118 -6.66 -17.54 -27.79
C ASP A 118 -5.22 -17.37 -28.33
N GLU A 119 -4.93 -17.91 -29.51
CA GLU A 119 -3.61 -17.82 -30.15
C GLU A 119 -3.16 -16.37 -30.35
N VAL A 120 -4.11 -15.45 -30.55
CA VAL A 120 -3.84 -14.02 -30.74
C VAL A 120 -3.33 -13.38 -29.44
N GLU A 121 -3.93 -13.71 -28.30
CA GLU A 121 -3.53 -13.22 -26.98
C GLU A 121 -2.16 -13.76 -26.59
N LEU A 122 -1.91 -15.05 -26.87
CA LEU A 122 -0.61 -15.68 -26.67
C LEU A 122 0.49 -14.98 -27.48
N ASN A 123 0.22 -14.68 -28.75
CA ASN A 123 1.21 -14.04 -29.62
C ASN A 123 1.49 -12.59 -29.21
N ASN A 124 0.47 -11.86 -28.74
CA ASN A 124 0.63 -10.52 -28.19
C ASN A 124 1.48 -10.52 -26.90
N ALA A 125 1.27 -11.49 -26.01
CA ALA A 125 2.09 -11.66 -24.81
C ALA A 125 3.55 -11.98 -25.16
N ILE A 126 3.79 -12.84 -26.14
CA ILE A 126 5.14 -13.16 -26.64
C ILE A 126 5.84 -11.90 -27.19
N ASN A 127 5.15 -11.12 -28.02
CA ASN A 127 5.69 -9.87 -28.58
C ASN A 127 6.03 -8.84 -27.50
N LEU A 128 5.20 -8.73 -26.46
CA LEU A 128 5.45 -7.84 -25.32
C LEU A 128 6.66 -8.31 -24.51
N LEU A 129 6.78 -9.61 -24.23
CA LEU A 129 7.91 -10.21 -23.53
C LEU A 129 9.22 -10.01 -24.30
N GLU A 130 9.20 -10.17 -25.62
CA GLU A 130 10.37 -9.97 -26.46
C GLU A 130 10.83 -8.51 -26.45
N LYS A 131 9.90 -7.56 -26.51
CA LYS A 131 10.20 -6.13 -26.37
C LYS A 131 10.81 -5.81 -25.00
N ALA A 132 10.25 -6.35 -23.91
CA ALA A 132 10.78 -6.14 -22.57
C ALA A 132 12.21 -6.71 -22.39
N LYS A 133 12.51 -7.87 -23.00
CA LYS A 133 13.88 -8.43 -23.01
C LYS A 133 14.86 -7.51 -23.72
N ARG A 134 14.51 -7.01 -24.91
CA ARG A 134 15.35 -6.05 -25.65
C ARG A 134 15.64 -4.80 -24.82
N ASP A 135 14.63 -4.26 -24.15
CA ASP A 135 14.80 -3.08 -23.29
C ASP A 135 15.71 -3.36 -22.08
N GLN A 136 15.64 -4.56 -21.49
CA GLN A 136 16.53 -4.97 -20.40
C GLN A 136 17.99 -5.11 -20.86
N GLU A 137 18.22 -5.71 -22.03
CA GLU A 137 19.57 -5.82 -22.60
C GLU A 137 20.17 -4.45 -22.91
N GLN A 138 19.38 -3.55 -23.51
CA GLN A 138 19.83 -2.18 -23.75
C GLN A 138 20.15 -1.44 -22.46
N LYS A 139 19.35 -1.63 -21.39
CA LYS A 139 19.65 -1.05 -20.07
C LYS A 139 20.96 -1.60 -19.51
N LYS A 140 21.18 -2.92 -19.59
CA LYS A 140 22.43 -3.56 -19.14
C LYS A 140 23.66 -3.06 -19.92
N GLN A 141 23.54 -2.92 -21.24
CA GLN A 141 24.60 -2.39 -22.09
C GLN A 141 24.91 -0.93 -21.74
N LYS A 142 23.88 -0.09 -21.54
CA LYS A 142 24.06 1.30 -21.11
C LYS A 142 24.68 1.40 -19.72
N SER A 143 24.26 0.58 -18.77
CA SER A 143 24.83 0.59 -17.42
C SER A 143 26.29 0.11 -17.41
N ALA A 144 26.64 -0.91 -18.20
CA ALA A 144 28.01 -1.36 -18.35
C ALA A 144 28.89 -0.28 -18.99
N LEU A 145 28.39 0.42 -20.03
CA LEU A 145 29.12 1.50 -20.68
C LEU A 145 29.39 2.69 -19.73
N VAL A 146 28.40 3.06 -18.91
CA VAL A 146 28.57 4.08 -17.86
C VAL A 146 29.60 3.65 -16.80
N GLU A 147 29.62 2.37 -16.43
CA GLU A 147 30.61 1.82 -15.49
C GLU A 147 32.03 1.85 -16.05
N PHE A 148 32.23 1.48 -17.32
CA PHE A 148 33.52 1.58 -18.02
C PHE A 148 34.03 3.03 -18.14
N ASP A 149 33.15 3.99 -18.39
CA ASP A 149 33.53 5.41 -18.49
C ASP A 149 33.91 6.01 -17.12
N MET A 150 33.32 5.53 -16.03
CA MET A 150 33.68 5.93 -14.66
C MET A 150 35.02 5.36 -14.20
N GLU A 151 35.41 4.17 -14.66
CA GLU A 151 36.70 3.54 -14.28
C GLU A 151 37.91 4.19 -14.97
N LYS A 152 37.69 4.95 -16.05
CA LYS A 152 38.75 5.66 -16.80
C LYS A 152 39.09 7.06 -16.28
N ILE A 153 38.34 7.59 -15.31
CA ILE A 153 38.55 8.90 -14.66
C ILE A 153 39.33 8.69 -13.36
#